data_AF-A0A975G8P0-F1
#
_entry.id   AF-A0A975G8P0-F1
#
_cell.length_a   1.000
_cell.length_b   1.000
_cell.length_c   1.000
_cell.angle_alpha   90.00
_cell.angle_beta   90.00
_cell.angle_gamma   90.00
#
_symmetry.space_group_name_H-M   'P 1'
#
loop_
_entity.id
_entity.type
_entity.pdbx_description
1 polymer ?
#
loop_
_entity_poly.entity_id
_entity_poly.type
_entity_poly.pdbx_seq_one_letter_code
_entity_poly.pdbx_strand_id
1 'polypeptide(L)'
;MSTSRQACSNPRPDPRTGWRLAPLFLLLALTALLFPSCAYPGGYRGYQTRGYTTRGEYYQPMSVEEALNYQESGVASWYDESSFLGLKRGTTSLGEKVMPWHLIGAHKTLPLPCMVRVTNLQNGRKVKLRINDRGPFIAGRLLDVSPRAARKLGFSEKGLTRVHVEVLSVGDGSYERKRSRKWFFGLL
;
A
#
# COMPACT_ATOMS: atom_id res chain seq x y z
N MET A 1 -82.35 -51.02 -7.71
CA MET A 1 -81.61 -50.71 -6.47
C MET A 1 -80.17 -50.38 -6.88
N SER A 2 -79.98 -49.18 -7.43
CA SER A 2 -79.50 -47.96 -6.77
C SER A 2 -77.98 -47.95 -6.58
N THR A 3 -77.34 -47.33 -7.58
CA THR A 3 -76.00 -46.75 -7.58
C THR A 3 -75.75 -45.85 -6.36
N SER A 4 -74.60 -45.97 -5.70
CA SER A 4 -74.05 -44.90 -4.87
C SER A 4 -72.65 -44.54 -5.36
N ARG A 5 -72.55 -43.39 -6.03
CA ARG A 5 -71.29 -42.73 -6.38
C ARG A 5 -70.72 -42.09 -5.10
N GLN A 6 -69.51 -42.46 -4.70
CA GLN A 6 -68.75 -41.71 -3.70
C GLN A 6 -68.26 -40.41 -4.35
N ALA A 7 -68.81 -39.29 -3.92
CA ALA A 7 -68.34 -37.96 -4.29
C ALA A 7 -67.15 -37.58 -3.39
N CYS A 8 -65.99 -37.34 -4.00
CA CYS A 8 -64.89 -36.63 -3.35
C CYS A 8 -65.30 -35.17 -3.09
N SER A 9 -65.52 -34.81 -1.83
CA SER A 9 -65.68 -33.41 -1.42
C SER A 9 -64.29 -32.79 -1.21
N ASN A 10 -63.91 -31.85 -2.07
CA ASN A 10 -62.73 -31.01 -1.84
C ASN A 10 -62.97 -30.11 -0.61
N PRO A 11 -62.01 -29.99 0.31
CA PRO A 11 -62.13 -29.08 1.44
C PRO A 11 -62.12 -27.62 0.96
N ARG A 12 -63.02 -26.80 1.50
CA ARG A 12 -63.00 -25.34 1.27
C ARG A 12 -61.81 -24.74 2.03
N PRO A 13 -61.06 -23.79 1.46
CA PRO A 13 -60.00 -23.11 2.18
C PRO A 13 -60.59 -22.25 3.31
N ASP A 14 -60.04 -22.41 4.51
CA ASP A 14 -60.39 -21.62 5.70
C ASP A 14 -59.92 -20.16 5.52
N PRO A 15 -60.80 -19.15 5.64
CA PRO A 15 -60.42 -17.74 5.50
C PRO A 15 -59.59 -17.20 6.68
N ARG A 16 -59.22 -18.02 7.67
CA ARG A 16 -58.41 -17.60 8.83
C ARG A 16 -56.94 -17.99 8.76
N THR A 17 -56.41 -18.41 7.62
CA THR A 17 -54.96 -18.56 7.44
C THR A 17 -54.32 -17.19 7.19
N GLY A 18 -54.35 -16.36 8.23
CA GLY A 18 -53.67 -15.08 8.27
C GLY A 18 -52.18 -15.29 8.04
N TRP A 19 -51.64 -14.50 7.12
CA TRP A 19 -50.22 -14.39 6.82
C TRP A 19 -49.46 -13.96 8.08
N ARG A 20 -49.09 -14.93 8.93
CA ARG A 20 -48.21 -14.72 10.08
C ARG A 20 -46.82 -15.26 9.76
N LEU A 21 -46.22 -14.80 8.67
CA LEU A 21 -44.79 -14.97 8.40
C LEU A 21 -44.17 -13.63 8.00
N ALA A 22 -44.43 -12.59 8.79
CA ALA A 22 -43.82 -11.28 8.63
C ALA A 22 -43.23 -10.72 9.94
N PRO A 23 -42.40 -11.49 10.69
CA PRO A 23 -41.34 -10.80 11.42
C PRO A 23 -39.94 -11.39 11.25
N LEU A 24 -39.77 -12.56 10.63
CA LEU A 24 -38.44 -13.20 10.54
C LEU A 24 -37.61 -12.72 9.33
N PHE A 25 -38.25 -12.35 8.22
CA PHE A 25 -37.53 -11.78 7.07
C PHE A 25 -37.09 -10.32 7.27
N LEU A 26 -37.77 -9.56 8.15
CA LEU A 26 -37.36 -8.19 8.48
C LEU A 26 -36.14 -8.16 9.43
N LEU A 27 -35.97 -9.20 10.25
CA LEU A 27 -34.84 -9.35 11.18
C LEU A 27 -33.54 -9.75 10.46
N LEU A 28 -33.61 -10.50 9.35
CA LEU A 28 -32.45 -10.81 8.50
C LEU A 28 -32.00 -9.63 7.62
N ALA A 29 -32.90 -8.69 7.32
CA ALA A 29 -32.56 -7.46 6.61
C ALA A 29 -31.91 -6.40 7.54
N LEU A 30 -32.20 -6.46 8.85
CA LEU A 30 -31.62 -5.54 9.84
C LEU A 30 -30.22 -5.94 10.31
N THR A 31 -29.87 -7.24 10.25
CA THR A 31 -28.50 -7.70 10.61
C THR A 31 -27.45 -7.37 9.55
N ALA A 32 -27.86 -7.11 8.30
CA ALA A 32 -26.96 -6.66 7.23
C ALA A 32 -26.49 -5.20 7.39
N LEU A 33 -27.11 -4.42 8.28
CA LEU A 33 -26.70 -3.04 8.62
C LEU A 33 -25.68 -2.98 9.78
N LEU A 34 -25.33 -4.13 10.37
CA LEU A 34 -24.37 -4.25 11.45
C LEU A 34 -23.06 -4.91 11.03
N PHE A 35 -22.76 -4.96 9.73
CA PHE A 35 -21.37 -5.08 9.30
C PHE A 35 -20.79 -3.68 9.32
N PRO A 36 -20.04 -3.26 10.36
CA PRO A 36 -19.12 -2.17 10.17
C PRO A 36 -18.20 -2.65 9.05
N SER A 37 -18.44 -2.15 7.84
CA SER A 37 -17.37 -2.04 6.86
C SER A 37 -16.25 -1.40 7.64
N CYS A 38 -15.19 -2.17 7.92
CA CYS A 38 -13.96 -1.64 8.47
C CYS A 38 -13.51 -0.55 7.51
N ALA A 39 -13.96 0.68 7.77
CA ALA A 39 -13.46 1.87 7.13
C ALA A 39 -12.01 1.93 7.61
N TYR A 40 -11.10 1.42 6.78
CA TYR A 40 -9.66 1.50 6.97
C TYR A 40 -9.35 2.99 7.17
N PRO A 41 -9.08 3.46 8.40
CA PRO A 41 -8.66 4.83 8.58
C PRO A 41 -7.25 4.86 8.01
N GLY A 42 -7.10 5.52 6.85
CA GLY A 42 -5.83 5.63 6.17
C GLY A 42 -4.76 6.21 7.09
N GLY A 43 -3.65 5.49 7.22
CA GLY A 43 -2.49 5.92 8.00
C GLY A 43 -1.83 4.75 8.70
N TYR A 44 -0.85 4.14 8.05
CA TYR A 44 0.01 3.19 8.73
C TYR A 44 0.81 3.93 9.83
N ARG A 45 0.64 3.56 11.10
CA ARG A 45 1.34 4.18 12.24
C ARG A 45 2.60 3.37 12.55
N GLY A 46 3.78 3.94 12.30
CA GLY A 46 5.08 3.32 12.61
C GLY A 46 5.88 2.92 11.38
N TYR A 47 6.52 1.75 11.40
CA TYR A 47 7.26 1.15 10.27
C TYR A 47 7.03 -0.37 10.17
N GLN A 48 7.04 -0.91 8.94
CA GLN A 48 6.89 -2.32 8.59
C GLN A 48 8.24 -2.93 8.22
N THR A 49 8.62 -3.95 8.98
CA THR A 49 9.76 -4.84 8.67
C THR A 49 9.34 -6.29 8.48
N ARG A 50 8.02 -6.55 8.37
CA ARG A 50 7.50 -7.90 8.14
C ARG A 50 7.98 -8.43 6.79
N GLY A 51 8.56 -9.64 6.81
CA GLY A 51 8.95 -10.36 5.60
C GLY A 51 7.76 -10.63 4.68
N TYR A 52 8.02 -10.68 3.38
CA TYR A 52 6.98 -10.89 2.37
C TYR A 52 7.51 -11.73 1.21
N THR A 53 6.61 -12.39 0.50
CA THR A 53 6.94 -13.20 -0.67
C THR A 53 6.26 -12.60 -1.89
N THR A 54 7.01 -12.45 -2.98
CA THR A 54 6.47 -12.05 -4.28
C THR A 54 7.15 -12.84 -5.37
N ARG A 55 6.39 -13.31 -6.36
CA ARG A 55 6.90 -14.13 -7.47
C ARG A 55 7.73 -15.35 -7.02
N GLY A 56 7.40 -15.93 -5.86
CA GLY A 56 8.11 -17.08 -5.29
C GLY A 56 9.40 -16.76 -4.53
N GLU A 57 9.84 -15.49 -4.51
CA GLU A 57 11.01 -15.04 -3.78
C GLU A 57 10.62 -14.42 -2.43
N TYR A 58 11.29 -14.84 -1.37
CA TYR A 58 11.13 -14.28 -0.02
C TYR A 58 12.06 -13.09 0.19
N TYR A 59 11.51 -12.01 0.72
CA TYR A 59 12.24 -10.79 1.05
C TYR A 59 12.09 -10.49 2.54
N GLN A 60 13.22 -10.27 3.20
CA GLN A 60 13.28 -9.79 4.57
C GLN A 60 13.69 -8.31 4.58
N PRO A 61 12.82 -7.38 5.00
CA PRO A 61 13.22 -6.01 5.23
C PRO A 61 14.29 -5.92 6.32
N MET A 62 15.20 -4.97 6.15
CA MET A 62 16.25 -4.60 7.10
C MET A 62 15.66 -4.19 8.44
N SER A 63 16.46 -4.36 9.49
CA SER A 63 16.19 -3.75 10.80
C SER A 63 16.24 -2.21 10.72
N VAL A 64 15.71 -1.54 11.74
CA VAL A 64 15.74 -0.07 11.82
C VAL A 64 17.19 0.43 11.91
N GLU A 65 18.02 -0.19 12.74
CA GLU A 65 19.43 0.15 12.91
C GLU A 65 20.22 0.01 11.60
N GLU A 66 20.04 -1.09 10.86
CA GLU A 66 20.67 -1.29 9.55
C GLU A 66 20.20 -0.21 8.56
N ALA A 67 18.89 0.03 8.50
CA ALA A 67 18.32 1.02 7.61
C ALA A 67 18.83 2.44 7.91
N LEU A 68 18.98 2.84 9.18
CA LEU A 68 19.50 4.18 9.52
C LEU A 68 20.97 4.40 9.13
N ASN A 69 21.72 3.32 8.90
CA ASN A 69 23.09 3.36 8.39
C ASN A 69 23.18 3.04 6.89
N TYR A 70 22.05 2.76 6.25
CA TYR A 70 22.00 2.34 4.85
C TYR A 70 22.41 3.46 3.90
N GLN A 71 23.38 3.13 3.05
CA GLN A 71 23.76 3.90 1.88
C GLN A 71 24.15 2.94 0.76
N GLU A 72 23.56 3.10 -0.42
CA GLU A 72 23.86 2.23 -1.56
C GLU A 72 23.79 3.00 -2.88
N SER A 73 24.63 2.60 -3.83
CA SER A 73 24.61 3.15 -5.19
C SER A 73 24.16 2.07 -6.17
N GLY A 74 23.19 2.39 -7.01
CA GLY A 74 22.60 1.44 -7.94
C GLY A 74 21.78 2.10 -9.04
N VAL A 75 21.09 1.29 -9.85
CA VAL A 75 20.24 1.79 -10.93
C VAL A 75 18.87 2.16 -10.38
N ALA A 76 18.44 3.40 -10.64
CA ALA A 76 17.07 3.82 -10.44
C ALA A 76 16.28 3.78 -11.75
N SER A 77 15.02 3.39 -11.66
CA SER A 77 14.01 3.63 -12.70
C SER A 77 12.86 4.46 -12.15
N TRP A 78 11.87 4.74 -12.98
CA TRP A 78 10.63 5.36 -12.55
C TRP A 78 9.45 4.61 -13.13
N TYR A 79 8.35 4.61 -12.39
CA TYR A 79 7.12 3.94 -12.77
C TYR A 79 5.96 4.93 -12.80
N ASP A 80 4.92 4.60 -13.57
CA ASP A 80 3.64 5.27 -13.53
C ASP A 80 2.61 4.34 -12.88
N GLU A 81 2.32 4.55 -11.60
CA GLU A 81 1.27 3.83 -10.85
C GLU A 81 -0.13 4.32 -11.23
N SER A 82 -0.22 5.37 -12.04
CA SER A 82 -1.43 5.84 -12.69
C SER A 82 -1.54 5.12 -14.04
N SER A 83 -1.98 3.87 -14.04
CA SER A 83 -2.09 3.10 -15.28
C SER A 83 -2.96 3.81 -16.33
N PHE A 84 -2.53 3.65 -17.59
CA PHE A 84 -3.21 3.87 -18.87
C PHE A 84 -4.72 4.15 -18.77
N LEU A 85 -5.14 5.33 -19.28
CA LEU A 85 -6.48 5.92 -19.22
C LEU A 85 -7.03 6.34 -17.84
N GLY A 86 -6.25 6.30 -16.76
CA GLY A 86 -6.60 6.98 -15.50
C GLY A 86 -7.73 6.34 -14.69
N LEU A 87 -8.14 5.11 -15.00
CA LEU A 87 -9.27 4.44 -14.33
C LEU A 87 -8.91 3.73 -13.02
N LYS A 88 -7.63 3.48 -12.71
CA LYS A 88 -7.21 2.90 -11.42
C LYS A 88 -5.97 3.61 -10.89
N ARG A 89 -6.09 4.22 -9.71
CA ARG A 89 -4.94 4.64 -8.91
C ARG A 89 -4.44 3.42 -8.14
N GLY A 90 -3.20 3.01 -8.40
CA GLY A 90 -2.54 1.99 -7.57
C GLY A 90 -2.55 2.38 -6.10
N THR A 91 -2.57 1.37 -5.24
CA THR A 91 -2.25 1.52 -3.82
C THR A 91 -0.84 1.00 -3.60
N THR A 92 -0.05 1.71 -2.80
CA THR A 92 1.28 1.22 -2.43
C THR A 92 1.18 -0.03 -1.53
N SER A 93 2.30 -0.67 -1.23
CA SER A 93 2.37 -1.76 -0.24
C SER A 93 1.90 -1.35 1.17
N LEU A 94 1.84 -0.05 1.47
CA LEU A 94 1.22 0.48 2.70
C LEU A 94 -0.29 0.74 2.57
N GLY A 95 -0.88 0.52 1.40
CA GLY A 95 -2.28 0.84 1.09
C GLY A 95 -2.54 2.32 0.81
N GLU A 96 -1.49 3.13 0.64
CA GLU A 96 -1.62 4.57 0.41
C GLU A 96 -2.07 4.85 -1.03
N LYS A 97 -2.98 5.82 -1.21
CA LYS A 97 -3.39 6.28 -2.54
C LYS A 97 -2.27 7.07 -3.20
N VAL A 98 -1.94 6.69 -4.42
CA VAL A 98 -0.86 7.33 -5.17
C VAL A 98 -1.38 8.53 -5.95
N MET A 99 -0.73 9.68 -5.77
CA MET A 99 -1.05 10.92 -6.45
C MET A 99 0.12 11.38 -7.32
N PRO A 100 -0.13 12.00 -8.50
CA PRO A 100 0.93 12.38 -9.45
C PRO A 100 1.98 13.38 -8.91
N TRP A 101 1.65 14.09 -7.83
CA TRP A 101 2.52 15.07 -7.18
C TRP A 101 3.33 14.51 -6.02
N HIS A 102 3.14 13.25 -5.64
CA HIS A 102 3.89 12.64 -4.56
C HIS A 102 5.36 12.45 -4.95
N LEU A 103 6.26 12.71 -4.00
CA LEU A 103 7.67 12.34 -4.09
C LEU A 103 7.85 11.03 -3.33
N ILE A 104 7.50 9.95 -4.01
CA ILE A 104 7.52 8.59 -3.46
C ILE A 104 8.39 7.65 -4.30
N GLY A 105 8.68 6.47 -3.75
CA GLY A 105 9.36 5.38 -4.44
C GLY A 105 9.23 4.03 -3.73
N ALA A 106 9.78 3.01 -4.38
CA ALA A 106 9.74 1.61 -4.00
C ALA A 106 11.16 1.07 -3.75
N HIS A 107 11.31 0.29 -2.68
CA HIS A 107 12.54 -0.44 -2.36
C HIS A 107 12.22 -1.85 -1.83
N LYS A 108 13.09 -2.83 -2.16
CA LYS A 108 12.86 -4.25 -1.83
C LYS A 108 12.85 -4.48 -0.32
N THR A 109 13.87 -3.98 0.37
CA THR A 109 14.20 -4.37 1.74
C THR A 109 14.33 -3.21 2.72
N LEU A 110 14.06 -1.97 2.31
CA LEU A 110 14.04 -0.87 3.29
C LEU A 110 12.77 -1.00 4.14
N PRO A 111 12.79 -0.63 5.43
CA PRO A 111 11.58 -0.51 6.22
C PRO A 111 10.59 0.45 5.56
N LEU A 112 9.30 0.11 5.57
CA LEU A 112 8.26 0.98 5.01
C LEU A 112 7.40 1.61 6.12
N PRO A 113 7.16 2.92 6.12
CA PRO A 113 7.81 3.88 5.26
C PRO A 113 9.20 4.24 5.75
N CYS A 114 10.00 4.87 4.89
CA CYS A 114 11.20 5.58 5.31
C CYS A 114 11.42 6.83 4.43
N MET A 115 12.21 7.77 4.92
CA MET A 115 12.63 8.95 4.15
C MET A 115 14.05 8.73 3.65
N VAL A 116 14.29 8.95 2.36
CA VAL A 116 15.61 8.82 1.75
C VAL A 116 16.04 10.11 1.05
N ARG A 117 17.35 10.35 0.96
CA ARG A 117 17.95 11.26 -0.02
C ARG A 117 18.43 10.43 -1.19
N VAL A 118 18.00 10.80 -2.38
CA VAL A 118 18.46 10.22 -3.64
C VAL A 118 19.29 11.27 -4.38
N THR A 119 20.50 10.89 -4.78
CA THR A 119 21.39 11.71 -5.60
C THR A 119 21.54 11.04 -6.96
N ASN A 120 21.21 11.74 -8.04
CA ASN A 120 21.54 11.28 -9.39
C ASN A 120 23.04 11.51 -9.64
N LEU A 121 23.79 10.43 -9.86
CA LEU A 121 25.24 10.47 -9.99
C LEU A 121 25.70 11.06 -11.33
N GLN A 122 24.82 11.13 -12.33
CA GLN A 122 25.15 11.71 -13.64
C GLN A 122 25.16 13.24 -13.65
N ASN A 123 24.37 13.89 -12.79
CA ASN A 123 24.17 15.34 -12.82
C ASN A 123 24.23 16.01 -11.44
N GLY A 124 24.47 15.24 -10.37
CA GLY A 124 24.57 15.74 -9.01
C GLY A 124 23.26 16.19 -8.37
N ARG A 125 22.12 16.14 -9.08
CA ARG A 125 20.81 16.57 -8.56
C ARG A 125 20.35 15.65 -7.43
N LYS A 126 19.75 16.24 -6.39
CA LYS A 126 19.33 15.52 -5.18
C LYS A 126 17.86 15.77 -4.88
N VAL A 127 17.17 14.73 -4.43
CA VAL A 127 15.76 14.80 -4.02
C VAL A 127 15.59 13.99 -2.74
N LYS A 128 14.88 14.55 -1.76
CA LYS A 128 14.36 13.76 -0.64
C LYS A 128 12.99 13.20 -1.03
N LEU A 129 12.77 11.92 -0.82
CA LEU A 129 11.51 11.25 -1.14
C LEU A 129 11.19 10.15 -0.12
N ARG A 130 9.90 9.82 -0.02
CA ARG A 130 9.39 8.78 0.87
C ARG A 130 9.41 7.44 0.15
N ILE A 131 9.98 6.42 0.76
CA ILE A 131 9.78 5.05 0.32
C ILE A 131 8.56 4.51 1.04
N ASN A 132 7.52 4.16 0.29
CA ASN A 132 6.26 3.65 0.81
C ASN A 132 5.76 2.43 0.04
N ASP A 133 6.57 1.88 -0.86
CA ASP A 133 6.23 0.71 -1.65
C ASP A 133 7.38 -0.31 -1.79
N ARG A 134 7.05 -1.52 -2.25
CA ARG A 134 7.97 -2.63 -2.48
C ARG A 134 8.32 -2.78 -3.95
N GLY A 135 9.53 -3.24 -4.21
CA GLY A 135 10.11 -3.36 -5.55
C GLY A 135 11.40 -2.54 -5.66
N PRO A 136 11.97 -2.34 -6.85
CA PRO A 136 11.61 -2.98 -8.11
C PRO A 136 11.93 -4.47 -8.13
N PHE A 137 11.04 -5.31 -8.66
CA PHE A 137 11.32 -6.75 -8.85
C PHE A 137 11.94 -7.06 -10.21
N ILE A 138 12.68 -6.10 -10.76
CA ILE A 138 13.47 -6.24 -11.98
C ILE A 138 14.93 -6.34 -11.53
N ALA A 139 15.63 -7.37 -12.03
CA ALA A 139 17.03 -7.61 -11.69
C ALA A 139 17.90 -6.38 -12.03
N GLY A 140 18.86 -6.08 -11.15
CA GLY A 140 19.79 -4.96 -11.31
C GLY A 140 19.22 -3.57 -10.98
N ARG A 141 17.91 -3.44 -10.68
CA ARG A 141 17.33 -2.17 -10.20
C ARG A 141 17.33 -2.10 -8.68
N LEU A 142 17.82 -0.97 -8.17
CA LEU A 142 17.90 -0.64 -6.75
C LEU A 142 16.62 0.07 -6.29
N LEU A 143 16.16 1.04 -7.08
CA LEU A 143 15.13 1.99 -6.67
C LEU A 143 14.18 2.28 -7.82
N ASP A 144 12.89 2.35 -7.52
CA ASP A 144 11.86 2.78 -8.45
C ASP A 144 11.17 4.02 -7.89
N VAL A 145 11.12 5.12 -8.64
CA VAL A 145 10.57 6.39 -8.13
C VAL A 145 9.37 6.87 -8.91
N SER A 146 8.57 7.73 -8.29
CA SER A 146 7.48 8.45 -8.96
C SER A 146 7.96 9.30 -10.15
N PRO A 147 7.10 9.59 -11.15
CA PRO A 147 7.47 10.39 -12.31
C PRO A 147 7.95 11.80 -11.92
N ARG A 148 7.36 12.38 -10.87
CA ARG A 148 7.78 13.69 -10.34
C ARG A 148 9.19 13.65 -9.75
N ALA A 149 9.54 12.60 -9.00
CA ALA A 149 10.89 12.42 -8.48
C ALA A 149 11.90 12.26 -9.63
N ALA A 150 11.56 11.49 -10.66
CA ALA A 150 12.40 11.32 -11.85
C ALA A 150 12.67 12.64 -12.59
N ARG A 151 11.64 13.49 -12.76
CA ARG A 151 11.79 14.85 -13.34
C ARG A 151 12.72 15.72 -12.50
N LYS A 152 12.54 15.72 -11.18
CA LYS A 152 13.41 16.50 -10.27
C LYS A 152 14.85 16.01 -10.26
N LEU A 153 15.06 14.69 -10.34
CA LEU A 153 16.38 14.07 -10.47
C LEU A 153 16.96 14.21 -11.89
N GLY A 154 16.17 14.63 -12.87
CA GLY A 154 16.60 14.89 -14.24
C GLY A 154 16.92 13.62 -15.03
N PHE A 155 16.11 12.57 -14.89
CA PHE A 155 16.26 11.34 -15.70
C PHE A 155 14.94 10.80 -16.27
N SER A 156 13.83 11.54 -16.16
CA SER A 156 12.52 11.08 -16.65
C SER A 156 12.55 10.65 -18.11
N GLU A 157 13.22 11.41 -18.98
CA GLU A 157 13.31 11.11 -20.42
C GLU A 157 14.22 9.91 -20.71
N LYS A 158 15.27 9.70 -19.90
CA LYS A 158 16.19 8.57 -20.05
C LYS A 158 15.60 7.24 -19.57
N GLY A 159 14.58 7.30 -18.71
CA GLY A 159 13.97 6.14 -18.05
C GLY A 159 14.81 5.59 -16.88
N LEU A 160 16.13 5.46 -17.07
CA LEU A 160 17.07 4.91 -16.09
C LEU A 160 18.20 5.89 -15.78
N THR A 161 18.70 5.85 -14.55
CA THR A 161 19.97 6.51 -14.17
C THR A 161 20.64 5.79 -13.02
N ARG A 162 21.93 6.06 -12.79
CA ARG A 162 22.63 5.61 -11.59
C ARG A 162 22.43 6.63 -10.47
N VAL A 163 22.03 6.15 -9.30
CA VAL A 163 21.77 6.97 -8.11
C VAL A 163 22.57 6.48 -6.92
N HIS A 164 22.75 7.38 -5.95
CA HIS A 164 23.15 7.06 -4.59
C HIS A 164 21.98 7.35 -3.65
N VAL A 165 21.62 6.37 -2.82
CA VAL A 165 20.48 6.41 -1.90
C VAL A 165 21.01 6.40 -0.48
N GLU A 166 20.59 7.36 0.33
CA GLU A 166 20.88 7.45 1.77
C GLU A 166 19.58 7.47 2.55
N VAL A 167 19.43 6.62 3.58
CA VAL A 167 18.28 6.72 4.50
C VAL A 167 18.49 7.87 5.48
N LEU A 168 17.43 8.64 5.69
CA LEU A 168 17.38 9.80 6.60
C LEU A 168 16.61 9.48 7.88
N SER A 169 15.50 8.74 7.75
CA SER A 169 14.65 8.32 8.86
C SER A 169 13.83 7.09 8.50
N VAL A 170 13.43 6.33 9.52
CA VAL A 170 12.49 5.21 9.39
C VAL A 170 11.15 5.61 10.03
N GLY A 171 10.04 5.23 9.40
CA GLY A 171 8.71 5.69 9.75
C GLY A 171 8.44 7.14 9.31
N ASP A 172 7.25 7.65 9.64
CA ASP A 172 6.79 9.01 9.37
C ASP A 172 7.41 10.10 10.29
N GLY A 173 8.61 9.86 10.84
CA GLY A 173 9.39 10.88 11.54
C GLY A 173 9.64 10.68 13.04
N SER A 174 9.26 9.55 13.65
CA SER A 174 9.61 9.28 15.05
C SER A 174 11.02 8.70 15.25
N TYR A 175 11.69 8.21 14.19
CA TYR A 175 13.03 7.61 14.25
C TYR A 175 13.98 8.26 13.23
N GLU A 176 14.55 9.41 13.59
CA GLU A 176 15.53 10.13 12.76
C GLU A 176 16.96 9.65 13.02
N ARG A 177 17.80 9.63 11.97
CA ARG A 177 19.25 9.47 12.12
C ARG A 177 19.79 10.62 12.97
N LYS A 178 20.23 10.34 14.20
CA LYS A 178 20.93 11.34 15.03
C LYS A 178 22.14 11.85 14.25
N ARG A 179 22.11 13.11 13.81
CA ARG A 179 23.30 13.78 13.26
C ARG A 179 24.41 13.69 14.31
N SER A 180 25.53 13.05 13.98
CA SER A 180 26.72 13.13 14.82
C SER A 180 27.12 14.61 14.91
N ARG A 181 26.86 15.22 16.07
CA ARG A 181 27.44 16.52 16.41
C ARG A 181 28.92 16.23 16.66
N LYS A 182 29.78 16.47 15.66
CA LYS A 182 31.22 16.58 15.92
C LYS A 182 31.40 17.75 16.88
N TRP A 183 31.59 17.44 18.15
CA TRP A 183 32.10 18.40 19.12
C TRP A 183 33.56 18.68 18.75
N PHE A 184 33.81 19.83 18.13
CA PHE A 184 35.16 20.39 18.08
C PHE A 184 35.48 20.92 19.48
N PHE A 185 36.15 20.11 20.31
CA PHE A 185 36.93 20.66 21.42
C PHE A 185 38.14 21.35 20.80
N GLY A 186 38.07 22.67 20.64
CA GLY A 186 39.24 23.49 20.38
C GLY A 186 40.12 23.46 21.62
N LEU A 187 41.31 22.87 21.50
CA LEU A 187 42.40 23.09 22.45
C LEU A 187 42.88 24.54 22.23
N LEU A 188 42.69 25.38 23.24
CA LEU A 188 43.45 26.62 23.46
C LEU A 188 44.74 26.27 24.20
#